data_AF-A0A534JJU5-F1
#
_entry.id   AF-A0A534JJU5-F1
#
_cell.length_a   1.000
_cell.length_b   1.000
_cell.length_c   1.000
_cell.angle_alpha   90.00
_cell.angle_beta   90.00
_cell.angle_gamma   90.00
#
_symmetry.space_group_name_H-M   'P 1'
#
loop_
_entity.id
_entity.type
_entity.pdbx_description
1 polymer ?
#
loop_
_entity_poly.entity_id
_entity_poly.type
_entity_poly.pdbx_seq_one_letter_code
_entity_poly.pdbx_strand_id
1 'polypeptide(L)'
;MKKRRGAPRAQVRYLVLWWQAQVPYAAVFDDEVAAHAAANVRNALLVEISGPGVKFEAVVDYYRRDDAGRPMPAEWRDVSGPLAVPWAPRPRPALA
;
A
#
# COMPACT_ATOMS: atom_id res chain seq x y z
N MET A 1 -36.63 -13.46 16.69
CA MET A 1 -35.21 -13.84 16.71
C MET A 1 -34.35 -12.67 16.23
N LYS A 2 -33.60 -11.99 17.11
CA LYS A 2 -32.65 -10.94 16.70
C LYS A 2 -31.36 -11.63 16.25
N LYS A 3 -31.03 -11.56 14.95
CA LYS A 3 -29.74 -12.01 14.40
C LYS A 3 -28.62 -11.25 15.13
N ARG A 4 -27.81 -11.93 15.92
CA ARG A 4 -26.54 -11.40 16.45
C ARG A 4 -25.68 -11.09 15.23
N ARG A 5 -25.57 -9.81 14.84
CA ARG A 5 -24.54 -9.36 13.88
C ARG A 5 -23.21 -9.76 14.51
N GLY A 6 -22.47 -10.66 13.87
CA GLY A 6 -21.12 -11.01 14.30
C GLY A 6 -20.29 -9.74 14.41
N ALA A 7 -19.40 -9.67 15.40
CA ALA A 7 -18.49 -8.55 15.55
C ALA A 7 -17.77 -8.32 14.20
N PRO A 8 -17.64 -7.07 13.73
CA PRO A 8 -16.92 -6.80 12.49
C PRO A 8 -15.52 -7.38 12.63
N ARG A 9 -15.15 -8.25 11.68
CA ARG A 9 -13.79 -8.80 11.57
C ARG A 9 -12.84 -7.61 11.54
N ALA A 10 -11.79 -7.62 12.36
CA ALA A 10 -10.79 -6.56 12.34
C ALA A 10 -10.26 -6.41 10.91
N GLN A 11 -10.29 -5.19 10.36
CA GLN A 11 -9.75 -4.94 9.04
C GLN A 11 -8.23 -4.90 9.18
N VAL A 12 -7.54 -5.74 8.41
CA VAL A 12 -6.08 -5.69 8.29
C VAL A 12 -5.75 -4.87 7.05
N ARG A 13 -4.76 -3.99 7.17
CA ARG A 13 -4.20 -3.23 6.05
C ARG A 13 -2.69 -3.33 6.08
N TYR A 14 -2.09 -3.23 4.91
CA TYR A 14 -0.65 -3.32 4.73
C TYR A 14 -0.14 -2.04 4.09
N LEU A 15 0.78 -1.35 4.74
CA LEU A 15 1.53 -0.23 4.18
C LEU A 15 2.89 -0.74 3.72
N VAL A 16 3.19 -0.55 2.45
CA VAL A 16 4.50 -0.84 1.86
C VAL A 16 5.23 0.47 1.60
N LEU A 17 6.43 0.61 2.17
CA LEU A 17 7.28 1.80 2.09
C LEU A 17 8.64 1.46 1.48
N TRP A 18 9.02 2.11 0.39
CA TRP A 18 10.30 1.88 -0.29
C TRP A 18 10.96 3.17 -0.73
N TRP A 19 12.21 3.09 -1.17
CA TRP A 19 12.94 4.24 -1.71
C TRP A 19 13.27 4.05 -3.19
N GLN A 20 13.08 5.11 -3.96
CA GLN A 20 13.54 5.20 -5.35
C GLN A 20 14.14 6.59 -5.56
N ALA A 21 15.37 6.65 -6.07
CA ALA A 21 16.11 7.89 -6.25
C ALA A 21 16.14 8.77 -4.98
N GLN A 22 16.39 8.15 -3.81
CA GLN A 22 16.40 8.79 -2.47
C GLN A 22 15.06 9.40 -2.02
N VAL A 23 13.97 9.18 -2.75
CA VAL A 23 12.63 9.58 -2.35
C VAL A 23 11.90 8.36 -1.79
N PRO A 24 11.27 8.44 -0.60
CA PRO A 24 10.38 7.43 -0.07
C PRO A 24 9.02 7.46 -0.75
N TYR A 25 8.50 6.27 -1.03
CA TYR A 25 7.25 6.00 -1.70
C TYR A 25 6.42 5.09 -0.80
N ALA A 26 5.11 5.32 -0.76
CA ALA A 26 4.18 4.59 0.09
C ALA A 26 3.00 4.05 -0.72
N ALA A 27 2.56 2.84 -0.40
CA ALA A 27 1.37 2.21 -0.98
C ALA A 27 0.61 1.40 0.07
N VAL A 28 -0.73 1.39 -0.03
CA VAL A 28 -1.60 0.60 0.85
C VAL A 28 -2.20 -0.57 0.07
N PHE A 29 -2.23 -1.73 0.70
CA PHE A 29 -2.81 -2.96 0.19
C PHE A 29 -3.80 -3.52 1.21
N ASP A 30 -4.88 -4.11 0.68
CA ASP A 30 -5.84 -4.89 1.48
C ASP A 30 -5.53 -6.40 1.43
N ASP A 31 -4.68 -6.84 0.48
CA ASP A 31 -4.27 -8.24 0.29
C ASP A 31 -2.84 -8.47 0.77
N GLU A 32 -2.67 -9.46 1.66
CA GLU A 32 -1.38 -9.83 2.27
C GLU A 32 -0.36 -10.25 1.20
N VAL A 33 -0.76 -11.14 0.28
CA VAL A 33 0.14 -11.71 -0.71
C VAL A 33 0.66 -10.62 -1.66
N ALA A 34 -0.21 -9.74 -2.12
CA ALA A 34 0.15 -8.60 -2.95
C ALA A 34 1.10 -7.64 -2.21
N ALA A 35 0.84 -7.35 -0.93
CA ALA A 35 1.70 -6.50 -0.12
C ALA A 35 3.11 -7.08 0.04
N HIS A 36 3.21 -8.37 0.41
CA HIS A 36 4.48 -9.05 0.58
C HIS A 36 5.25 -9.17 -0.75
N ALA A 37 4.57 -9.48 -1.85
CA ALA A 37 5.20 -9.52 -3.17
C ALA A 37 5.71 -8.13 -3.59
N ALA A 38 4.92 -7.08 -3.37
CA ALA A 38 5.30 -5.72 -3.68
C ALA A 38 6.50 -5.25 -2.84
N ALA A 39 6.53 -5.63 -1.56
CA ALA A 39 7.62 -5.30 -0.65
C ALA A 39 8.93 -6.01 -1.04
N ASN A 40 8.85 -7.31 -1.36
CA ASN A 40 10.00 -8.11 -1.77
C ASN A 40 10.69 -7.53 -3.02
N VAL A 41 9.92 -7.22 -4.07
CA VAL A 41 10.47 -6.67 -5.33
C VAL A 41 11.17 -5.31 -5.13
N ARG A 42 10.75 -4.53 -4.12
CA ARG A 42 11.21 -3.17 -3.89
C ARG A 42 12.24 -3.04 -2.77
N ASN A 43 12.59 -4.15 -2.10
CA ASN A 43 13.34 -4.13 -0.83
C ASN A 43 12.71 -3.13 0.16
N ALA A 44 11.38 -3.21 0.30
CA ALA A 44 10.58 -2.27 1.07
C ALA A 44 10.46 -2.68 2.55
N LEU A 45 10.05 -1.71 3.37
CA LEU A 45 9.44 -1.99 4.67
C LEU A 45 7.96 -2.32 4.47
N LEU A 46 7.46 -3.34 5.16
CA LEU A 46 6.05 -3.69 5.21
C LEU A 46 5.55 -3.48 6.64
N VAL A 47 4.48 -2.71 6.78
CA VAL A 47 3.81 -2.45 8.05
C VAL A 47 2.41 -3.03 7.96
N GLU A 48 2.15 -4.05 8.76
CA GLU A 48 0.81 -4.60 8.94
C GLU A 48 0.14 -3.89 10.12
N ILE A 49 -1.13 -3.51 9.93
CA ILE A 49 -1.95 -2.94 10.98
C ILE A 49 -3.33 -3.58 10.97
N SER A 50 -3.83 -3.94 12.15
CA SER A 50 -5.16 -4.53 12.30
C SER A 50 -5.99 -3.71 13.28
N GLY A 51 -7.26 -3.49 12.93
CA GLY A 51 -8.20 -2.78 13.80
C GLY A 51 -9.47 -2.34 13.08
N PRO A 52 -10.47 -1.85 13.83
CA PRO A 52 -11.66 -1.28 13.23
C PRO A 52 -11.34 0.08 12.58
N GLY A 53 -11.61 0.20 11.27
CA GLY A 53 -11.53 1.49 10.57
C GLY A 53 -10.12 2.07 10.43
N VAL A 54 -9.09 1.22 10.43
CA VAL A 54 -7.71 1.69 10.34
C VAL A 54 -7.45 2.40 9.01
N LYS A 55 -6.75 3.53 9.08
CA LYS A 55 -6.33 4.33 7.94
C LYS A 55 -4.91 4.84 8.19
N PHE A 56 -4.09 4.82 7.14
CA PHE A 56 -2.82 5.55 7.12
C PHE A 56 -3.09 6.96 6.62
N GLU A 57 -2.80 7.97 7.44
CA GLU A 57 -3.05 9.37 7.07
C GLU A 57 -1.86 10.03 6.40
N ALA A 58 -0.65 9.73 6.90
CA ALA A 58 0.57 10.32 6.40
C ALA A 58 1.76 9.37 6.62
N VAL A 59 2.72 9.48 5.71
CA VAL A 59 4.08 8.99 5.89
C VAL A 59 4.98 10.20 5.65
N VAL A 60 5.81 10.52 6.64
CA VAL A 60 6.66 11.71 6.64
C VAL A 60 8.11 11.30 6.77
N ASP A 61 8.93 11.81 5.87
CA ASP A 61 10.36 11.62 5.85
C ASP A 61 11.06 12.77 6.57
N TYR A 62 11.69 12.46 7.71
CA TYR A 62 12.42 13.43 8.52
C TYR A 62 13.87 13.67 8.05
N TYR A 63 14.36 12.86 7.11
CA TYR A 63 15.65 13.05 6.51
C TYR A 63 15.59 14.16 5.44
N ARG A 64 14.61 14.12 4.54
CA ARG A 64 14.40 15.17 3.54
C ARG A 64 13.66 16.36 4.13
N ARG A 65 14.09 17.57 3.77
CA ARG A 65 13.48 18.83 4.20
C ARG A 65 13.19 19.73 3.02
N ASP A 66 12.11 20.49 3.11
CA ASP A 66 11.80 21.56 2.17
C ASP A 66 12.65 22.82 2.44
N ASP A 67 12.48 23.87 1.62
CA ASP A 67 13.21 25.14 1.75
C ASP A 67 12.95 25.85 3.08
N ALA A 68 11.86 25.52 3.78
CA ALA A 68 11.52 26.01 5.11
C ALA A 68 12.07 25.11 6.24
N GLY A 69 12.82 24.06 5.91
CA GLY A 69 13.38 23.10 6.85
C GLY A 69 12.37 22.10 7.41
N ARG A 70 11.16 22.01 6.87
CA ARG A 70 10.11 21.09 7.34
C ARG A 70 10.28 19.71 6.71
N PRO A 71 9.97 18.62 7.42
CA PRO A 71 10.08 17.28 6.88
C PRO A 71 9.11 17.08 5.70
N MET A 72 9.54 16.33 4.70
CA MET A 72 8.77 16.14 3.47
C MET A 72 7.92 14.85 3.51
N PRO A 73 6.72 14.83 2.92
CA PRO A 73 5.93 13.61 2.84
C PRO A 73 6.55 12.58 1.89
N ALA A 74 6.22 11.31 2.09
CA ALA A 74 6.47 10.26 1.11
C ALA A 74 5.50 10.40 -0.09
N GLU A 75 5.94 9.92 -1.24
CA GLU A 75 5.10 9.89 -2.44
C GLU A 75 4.12 8.72 -2.39
N TRP A 76 2.83 9.03 -2.36
CA TRP A 76 1.79 8.01 -2.44
C TRP A 76 1.67 7.45 -3.85
N ARG A 77 1.64 6.12 -3.94
CA ARG A 77 1.38 5.41 -5.20
C ARG A 77 0.10 4.62 -5.08
N ASP A 78 -0.78 4.84 -6.04
CA ASP A 78 -1.91 3.96 -6.27
C ASP A 78 -1.39 2.65 -6.87
N VAL A 79 -1.46 1.58 -6.09
CA VAL A 79 -1.20 0.22 -6.57
C VAL A 79 -2.52 -0.50 -6.86
N SER A 80 -3.63 0.25 -6.92
CA SER A 80 -4.93 -0.22 -7.40
C SER A 80 -4.89 -0.43 -8.91
N GLY A 81 -4.21 -1.49 -9.32
CA GLY A 81 -4.25 -2.06 -10.64
C GLY A 81 -3.99 -3.57 -10.51
N PRO A 82 -4.57 -4.42 -11.38
CA PRO A 82 -4.23 -5.82 -11.36
C PRO A 82 -2.70 -5.94 -11.41
N LEU A 83 -2.15 -6.76 -10.51
CA LEU A 83 -0.73 -7.11 -10.48
C LEU A 83 -0.38 -7.55 -11.90
N ALA A 84 0.20 -6.64 -12.70
CA ALA A 84 0.65 -6.94 -14.04
C ALA A 84 1.93 -7.76 -13.85
N VAL A 85 1.75 -9.03 -13.52
CA VAL A 85 2.85 -9.98 -13.55
C VAL A 85 3.32 -10.01 -15.02
N PRO A 86 4.59 -9.69 -15.32
CA PRO A 86 5.05 -9.52 -16.71
C PRO A 86 4.88 -10.76 -17.58
N TRP A 87 4.63 -11.91 -16.96
CA TRP A 87 4.43 -13.22 -17.58
C TRP A 87 2.95 -13.63 -17.72
N ALA A 88 1.99 -12.87 -17.17
CA ALA A 88 0.58 -13.15 -17.40
C ALA A 88 0.20 -12.73 -18.82
N PRO A 89 -0.50 -13.59 -19.58
CA PRO A 89 -1.04 -13.20 -20.87
C PRO A 89 -1.93 -11.98 -20.69
N ARG A 90 -1.64 -10.89 -21.41
CA ARG A 90 -2.56 -9.75 -21.49
C ARG A 90 -3.92 -10.26 -22.00
N PRO A 91 -5.04 -9.91 -21.34
CA PRO A 91 -6.37 -10.22 -21.88
C PRO A 91 -6.46 -9.66 -23.29
N ARG A 92 -6.77 -10.53 -24.25
CA ARG A 92 -6.96 -10.13 -25.65
C ARG A 92 -8.16 -9.16 -25.68
N PRO A 93 -8.04 -7.96 -26.28
CA PRO A 93 -9.21 -7.10 -26.46
C PRO A 93 -10.27 -7.88 -27.21
N ALA A 94 -11.51 -7.87 -26.69
CA ALA A 94 -12.64 -8.28 -27.49
C ALA A 94 -12.71 -7.32 -28.68
N LEU A 95 -12.42 -7.83 -29.87
CA LEU A 95 -12.69 -7.12 -31.12
C LEU A 95 -14.21 -6.87 -31.15
N ALA A 96 -14.57 -5.59 -31.19
CA ALA A 96 -15.93 -5.13 -31.46
C ALA A 96 -16.33 -5.45 -32.91
#